data_AF-A0AA36IRI5-F1
#
_entry.id   AF-A0AA36IRI5-F1
#
_cell.length_a   1.000
_cell.length_b   1.000
_cell.length_c   1.000
_cell.angle_alpha   90.00
_cell.angle_beta   90.00
_cell.angle_gamma   90.00
#
_symmetry.space_group_name_H-M   'P 1'
#
loop_
_entity.id
_entity.type
_entity.pdbx_description
1 polymer ?
#
loop_
_entity_poly.entity_id
_entity_poly.type
_entity_poly.pdbx_seq_one_letter_code
_entity_poly.pdbx_strand_id
1 'polypeptide(L)'
;MEAFAESVLRPGILVLQLGLLLKLIQLVVSFLQANAWSLRSMVARGNQKWREQWNKIKRQYLEEADASDHSGQELARMRCSWTRTTWWVFLAINLPRLLLRQVRRSPGDQTGEEFEIGLVWVCAMGLVIVWCPRLINPCSQDVLYMMAALGMDAAIVIAGLFHNIDVRDVITLTFPGRFMYAVLANRASCVVFCITAHLLQAIHLSVARHAQDSQAAGSGVTIPDLLAIFLAMFWGILAVRRLLLENVLLRVDVQKRTVELGAVSSLLAACYDAVLEVDQGLRLAHDSPQLSSMLLRTQRASGLSEEVLPNLFHEEDRARISEQFRTSTSQSATALNADILDSDFNRVKVELVCVQFDNLTNDRCFLVGIREIQDFERGSLAAAPLHPPTSSAADFCLVFDLQSLEIQIMSDGMKQLCKSLHPSDSMPDSILDIVSPESHLSLRSQLQRLKESDEAAAVTLKLLGFGERQASVTREYDQFLERWVANMFIPTATLTQSNLRSLPDERGRHLGRGRSDHSSLSSRSSRSRRSRSLRSSSRAESRAADLAGSITQLHVTKIPL
;
A
#
# COMPACT_ATOMS: atom_id res chain seq x y z
N MET A 1 30.22 -50.63 15.76
CA MET A 1 29.27 -51.19 14.76
C MET A 1 28.06 -50.29 14.55
N GLU A 2 27.52 -49.62 15.58
CA GLU A 2 26.37 -48.70 15.43
C GLU A 2 26.63 -47.49 14.53
N ALA A 3 27.83 -46.88 14.60
CA ALA A 3 28.21 -45.77 13.71
C ALA A 3 28.31 -46.16 12.21
N PHE A 4 28.47 -47.45 11.90
CA PHE A 4 28.54 -47.95 10.52
C PHE A 4 27.14 -48.25 9.95
N ALA A 5 26.17 -48.54 10.82
CA ALA A 5 24.77 -48.73 10.42
C ALA A 5 24.10 -47.39 10.04
N GLU A 6 24.44 -46.29 10.73
CA GLU A 6 23.90 -44.95 10.42
C GLU A 6 24.41 -44.36 9.10
N SER A 7 25.66 -44.64 8.71
CA SER A 7 26.23 -44.12 7.46
C SER A 7 25.72 -44.83 6.21
N VAL A 8 25.25 -46.07 6.34
CA VAL A 8 24.73 -46.89 5.22
C VAL A 8 23.21 -46.74 5.07
N LEU A 9 22.47 -46.50 6.15
CA LEU A 9 21.00 -46.31 6.09
C LEU A 9 20.59 -45.03 5.34
N ARG A 10 21.31 -43.92 5.50
CA ARG A 10 20.99 -42.63 4.85
C ARG A 10 21.00 -42.67 3.32
N PRO A 11 22.05 -43.19 2.64
CA PRO A 11 22.04 -43.30 1.18
C PRO A 11 21.00 -44.32 0.70
N GLY A 12 20.75 -45.41 1.46
CA GLY A 12 19.71 -46.38 1.13
C GLY A 12 18.31 -45.79 1.10
N ILE A 13 17.97 -44.93 2.07
CA ILE A 13 16.67 -44.26 2.13
C ILE A 13 16.51 -43.25 0.99
N LEU A 14 17.55 -42.49 0.64
CA LEU A 14 17.52 -41.56 -0.48
C LEU A 14 17.34 -42.27 -1.83
N VAL A 15 17.99 -43.43 -2.03
CA VAL A 15 17.82 -44.25 -3.23
C VAL A 15 16.42 -44.84 -3.31
N LEU A 16 15.85 -45.28 -2.17
CA LEU A 16 14.46 -45.75 -2.09
C LEU A 16 13.45 -44.63 -2.37
N GLN A 17 13.66 -43.42 -1.83
CA GLN A 17 12.82 -42.26 -2.08
C GLN A 17 12.89 -41.82 -3.55
N LEU A 18 14.09 -41.81 -4.16
CA LEU A 18 14.27 -41.50 -5.57
C LEU A 18 13.62 -42.56 -6.48
N GLY A 19 13.76 -43.84 -6.11
CA GLY A 19 13.10 -44.96 -6.81
C GLY A 19 11.58 -44.87 -6.75
N LEU A 20 11.01 -44.56 -5.58
CA LEU A 20 9.58 -44.33 -5.39
C LEU A 20 9.08 -43.12 -6.20
N LEU A 21 9.84 -42.02 -6.23
CA LEU A 21 9.51 -40.84 -7.02
C LEU A 21 9.47 -41.16 -8.53
N LEU A 22 10.46 -41.89 -9.03
CA LEU A 22 10.51 -42.33 -10.43
C LEU A 22 9.34 -43.25 -10.79
N LYS A 23 9.01 -44.20 -9.90
CA LYS A 23 7.85 -45.10 -10.04
C LYS A 23 6.55 -44.33 -10.07
N LEU A 24 6.39 -43.32 -9.20
CA LEU A 24 5.22 -42.45 -9.16
C LEU A 24 5.07 -41.66 -10.48
N ILE A 25 6.16 -41.08 -10.98
CA ILE A 25 6.17 -40.35 -12.27
C ILE A 25 5.76 -41.28 -13.41
N GLN A 26 6.31 -42.50 -13.45
CA GLN A 26 5.97 -43.49 -14.48
C GLN A 26 4.49 -43.89 -14.41
N LEU A 27 3.94 -44.08 -13.20
CA LEU A 27 2.53 -44.42 -12.98
C LEU A 27 1.59 -43.30 -13.45
N VAL A 28 1.96 -42.03 -13.18
CA VAL A 28 1.24 -40.85 -13.68
C VAL A 28 1.22 -40.83 -15.21
N VAL A 29 2.38 -41.06 -15.85
CA VAL A 29 2.50 -41.07 -17.32
C VAL A 29 1.67 -42.20 -17.92
N SER A 30 1.75 -43.42 -17.38
CA SER A 30 0.97 -44.57 -17.86
C SER A 30 -0.53 -44.38 -17.67
N PHE A 31 -0.97 -43.80 -16.55
CA PHE A 31 -2.38 -43.48 -16.31
C PHE A 31 -2.92 -42.44 -17.29
N LEU A 32 -2.14 -41.38 -17.56
CA LEU A 32 -2.49 -40.34 -18.54
C LEU A 32 -2.59 -40.89 -19.96
N GLN A 33 -1.72 -41.83 -20.33
CA GLN A 33 -1.76 -42.50 -21.63
C GLN A 33 -2.97 -43.44 -21.76
N ALA A 34 -3.24 -44.26 -20.74
CA ALA A 34 -4.33 -45.23 -20.75
C ALA A 34 -5.72 -44.57 -20.80
N ASN A 35 -5.89 -43.41 -20.17
CA ASN A 35 -7.18 -42.71 -20.07
C ASN A 35 -7.34 -41.55 -21.06
N ALA A 36 -6.39 -41.34 -21.97
CA ALA A 36 -6.38 -40.21 -22.91
C ALA A 36 -7.66 -40.12 -23.78
N TRP A 37 -8.27 -41.26 -24.13
CA TRP A 37 -9.45 -41.32 -25.00
C TRP A 37 -10.76 -41.01 -24.26
N SER A 38 -10.91 -41.51 -23.03
CA SER A 38 -12.06 -41.24 -22.14
C SER A 38 -12.09 -39.78 -21.68
N LEU A 39 -10.92 -39.23 -21.31
CA LEU A 39 -10.78 -37.82 -20.96
C LEU A 39 -11.11 -36.89 -22.15
N ARG A 40 -10.73 -37.24 -23.38
CA ARG A 40 -11.04 -36.44 -24.58
C ARG A 40 -12.53 -36.32 -24.87
N SER A 41 -13.31 -37.40 -24.71
CA SER A 41 -14.75 -37.39 -25.05
C SER A 41 -15.61 -36.68 -24.00
N MET A 42 -15.20 -36.75 -22.73
CA MET A 42 -15.85 -36.06 -21.60
C MET A 42 -15.52 -34.55 -21.60
N VAL A 43 -14.27 -34.20 -21.94
CA VAL A 43 -13.82 -32.81 -22.10
C VAL A 43 -14.45 -32.13 -23.32
N ALA A 44 -14.78 -32.85 -24.40
CA ALA A 44 -15.36 -32.26 -25.61
C ALA A 44 -16.78 -31.68 -25.40
N ARG A 45 -17.64 -32.31 -24.59
CA ARG A 45 -19.05 -31.90 -24.43
C ARG A 45 -19.29 -30.80 -23.38
N GLY A 46 -18.41 -30.66 -22.39
CA GLY A 46 -18.43 -29.55 -21.42
C GLY A 46 -17.59 -28.32 -21.81
N ASN A 47 -16.81 -28.42 -22.90
CA ASN A 47 -15.64 -27.57 -23.11
C ASN A 47 -15.95 -26.10 -23.39
N GLN A 48 -17.06 -25.77 -24.05
CA GLN A 48 -17.26 -24.41 -24.55
C GLN A 48 -17.67 -23.44 -23.44
N LYS A 49 -18.75 -23.75 -22.70
CA LYS A 49 -19.18 -22.94 -21.54
C LYS A 49 -18.10 -22.91 -20.46
N TRP A 50 -17.41 -24.04 -20.24
CA TRP A 50 -16.31 -24.09 -19.28
C TRP A 50 -15.10 -23.27 -19.74
N ARG A 51 -14.76 -23.26 -21.04
CA ARG A 51 -13.72 -22.36 -21.58
C ARG A 51 -14.08 -20.89 -21.43
N GLU A 52 -15.33 -20.53 -21.71
CA GLU A 52 -15.79 -19.15 -21.57
C GLU A 52 -15.71 -18.69 -20.11
N GLN A 53 -16.20 -19.50 -19.17
CA GLN A 53 -16.06 -19.22 -17.73
C GLN A 53 -14.60 -19.18 -17.29
N TRP A 54 -13.78 -20.15 -17.72
CA TRP A 54 -12.36 -20.19 -17.39
C TRP A 54 -11.60 -18.98 -17.95
N ASN A 55 -11.89 -18.56 -19.18
CA ASN A 55 -11.29 -17.37 -19.78
C ASN A 55 -11.76 -16.08 -19.13
N LYS A 56 -13.00 -16.03 -18.61
CA LYS A 56 -13.50 -14.91 -17.81
C LYS A 56 -12.78 -14.83 -16.47
N ILE A 57 -12.69 -15.94 -15.74
CA ILE A 57 -11.95 -16.05 -14.48
C ILE A 57 -10.47 -15.70 -14.71
N LYS A 58 -9.85 -16.23 -15.76
CA LYS A 58 -8.46 -15.96 -16.11
C LYS A 58 -8.22 -14.49 -16.44
N ARG A 59 -9.12 -13.83 -17.18
CA ARG A 59 -9.03 -12.39 -17.47
C ARG A 59 -9.16 -11.55 -16.21
N GLN A 60 -10.15 -11.83 -15.37
CA GLN A 60 -10.29 -11.17 -14.06
C GLN A 60 -9.02 -11.34 -13.22
N TYR A 61 -8.47 -12.55 -13.17
CA TYR A 61 -7.25 -12.83 -12.42
C TYR A 61 -6.01 -12.12 -12.99
N LEU A 62 -5.92 -11.94 -14.31
CA LEU A 62 -4.81 -11.23 -14.96
C LEU A 62 -4.93 -9.71 -14.79
N GLU A 63 -6.12 -9.16 -14.96
CA GLU A 63 -6.40 -7.73 -14.75
C GLU A 63 -6.19 -7.35 -13.28
N GLU A 64 -6.61 -8.20 -12.35
CA GLU A 64 -6.31 -8.04 -10.92
C GLU A 64 -4.81 -8.23 -10.64
N ALA A 65 -4.12 -9.16 -11.30
CA ALA A 65 -2.68 -9.38 -11.10
C ALA A 65 -1.83 -8.17 -11.52
N ASP A 66 -2.18 -7.47 -12.59
CA ASP A 66 -1.43 -6.28 -13.06
C ASP A 66 -1.70 -5.03 -12.20
N ALA A 67 -2.89 -4.91 -11.60
CA ALA A 67 -3.25 -3.80 -10.71
C ALA A 67 -2.73 -3.96 -9.26
N SER A 68 -2.21 -5.14 -8.88
CA SER A 68 -2.09 -5.58 -7.49
C SER A 68 -0.67 -5.83 -6.99
N ASP A 69 0.37 -5.24 -7.57
CA ASP A 69 1.75 -5.52 -7.12
C ASP A 69 1.93 -5.27 -5.60
N HIS A 70 1.14 -4.34 -5.03
CA HIS A 70 1.08 -4.12 -3.58
C HIS A 70 0.26 -5.18 -2.80
N SER A 71 -1.00 -5.45 -3.21
CA SER A 71 -1.87 -6.39 -2.48
C SER A 71 -1.42 -7.85 -2.65
N GLY A 72 -0.80 -8.20 -3.78
CA GLY A 72 -0.14 -9.49 -3.98
C GLY A 72 1.05 -9.69 -3.02
N GLN A 73 1.84 -8.64 -2.78
CA GLN A 73 2.93 -8.68 -1.81
C GLN A 73 2.41 -8.84 -0.38
N GLU A 74 1.33 -8.16 -0.02
CA GLU A 74 0.71 -8.28 1.30
C GLU A 74 0.10 -9.67 1.53
N LEU A 75 -0.63 -10.20 0.55
CA LEU A 75 -1.17 -11.56 0.60
C LEU A 75 -0.06 -12.59 0.80
N ALA A 76 1.06 -12.45 0.10
CA ALA A 76 2.21 -13.34 0.24
C ALA A 76 2.84 -13.26 1.65
N ARG A 77 2.95 -12.05 2.22
CA ARG A 77 3.42 -11.86 3.61
C ARG A 77 2.45 -12.48 4.62
N MET A 78 1.14 -12.29 4.43
CA MET A 78 0.11 -12.86 5.28
C MET A 78 0.17 -14.40 5.26
N ARG A 79 0.26 -15.00 4.07
CA ARG A 79 0.43 -16.44 3.88
C ARG A 79 1.70 -16.97 4.56
N CYS A 80 2.82 -16.26 4.48
CA CYS A 80 4.05 -16.63 5.18
C CYS A 80 3.88 -16.60 6.71
N SER A 81 3.25 -15.54 7.23
CA SER A 81 2.96 -15.40 8.66
C SER A 81 2.06 -16.54 9.16
N TRP A 82 0.98 -16.83 8.43
CA TRP A 82 0.06 -17.92 8.77
C TRP A 82 0.69 -19.29 8.64
N THR A 83 1.55 -19.50 7.64
CA THR A 83 2.33 -20.75 7.51
C THR A 83 3.18 -20.96 8.76
N ARG A 84 3.90 -19.92 9.20
CA ARG A 84 4.72 -19.99 10.42
C ARG A 84 3.88 -20.30 11.65
N THR A 85 2.78 -19.57 11.86
CA THR A 85 1.88 -19.79 13.01
C THR A 85 1.29 -21.20 12.98
N THR A 86 0.87 -21.67 11.81
CA THR A 86 0.33 -23.02 11.61
C THR A 86 1.35 -24.08 12.01
N TRP A 87 2.58 -23.98 11.51
CA TRP A 87 3.65 -24.91 11.89
C TRP A 87 4.01 -24.86 13.37
N TRP A 88 3.95 -23.68 13.99
CA TRP A 88 4.16 -23.52 15.43
C TRP A 88 3.08 -24.25 16.24
N VAL A 89 1.81 -24.08 15.86
CA VAL A 89 0.67 -24.79 16.48
C VAL A 89 0.79 -26.30 16.28
N PHE A 90 1.09 -26.75 15.06
CA PHE A 90 1.31 -28.17 14.78
C PHE A 90 2.46 -28.74 15.63
N LEU A 91 3.58 -28.03 15.74
CA LEU A 91 4.71 -28.47 16.54
C LEU A 91 4.36 -28.52 18.03
N ALA A 92 3.67 -27.49 18.56
CA ALA A 92 3.25 -27.43 19.95
C ALA A 92 2.30 -28.57 20.34
N ILE A 93 1.45 -29.04 19.41
CA ILE A 93 0.54 -30.17 19.65
C ILE A 93 1.27 -31.52 19.50
N ASN A 94 2.10 -31.67 18.47
CA ASN A 94 2.66 -32.96 18.09
C ASN A 94 3.96 -33.33 18.80
N LEU A 95 4.79 -32.34 19.15
CA LEU A 95 6.08 -32.59 19.81
C LEU A 95 5.91 -33.18 21.22
N PRO A 96 5.02 -32.68 22.10
CA PRO A 96 4.77 -33.32 23.39
C PRO A 96 4.22 -34.73 23.25
N ARG A 97 3.34 -34.97 22.26
CA ARG A 97 2.81 -36.31 21.98
C ARG A 97 3.91 -37.28 21.56
N LEU A 98 4.83 -36.84 20.71
CA LEU A 98 5.98 -37.62 20.29
C LEU A 98 6.89 -37.95 21.49
N LEU A 99 7.20 -36.96 22.34
CA LEU A 99 8.02 -37.14 23.53
C LEU A 99 7.35 -38.07 24.56
N LEU A 100 6.06 -37.90 24.82
CA LEU A 100 5.31 -38.75 25.74
C LEU A 100 5.30 -40.21 25.29
N ARG A 101 5.19 -40.46 23.97
CA ARG A 101 5.31 -41.81 23.41
C ARG A 101 6.72 -42.38 23.57
N GLN A 102 7.75 -41.57 23.35
CA GLN A 102 9.13 -42.00 23.58
C GLN A 102 9.41 -42.34 25.05
N VAL A 103 8.87 -41.57 25.99
CA VAL A 103 9.02 -41.81 27.44
C VAL A 103 8.23 -43.04 27.90
N ARG A 104 7.01 -43.24 27.35
CA ARG A 104 6.19 -44.43 27.67
C ARG A 104 6.76 -45.73 27.13
N ARG A 105 7.65 -45.65 26.14
CA ARG A 105 8.37 -46.81 25.58
C ARG A 105 9.38 -47.33 26.61
N SER A 106 8.86 -47.94 27.67
CA SER A 106 9.66 -48.59 28.70
C SER A 106 10.41 -49.77 28.08
N PRO A 107 11.71 -49.99 28.40
CA PRO A 107 12.55 -51.00 27.76
C PRO A 107 12.09 -52.47 27.93
N GLY A 108 10.98 -52.73 28.61
CA GLY A 108 10.38 -54.07 28.75
C GLY A 108 9.00 -54.24 28.12
N ASP A 109 8.36 -53.17 27.64
CA ASP A 109 6.99 -53.26 27.11
C ASP A 109 7.03 -53.58 25.61
N GLN A 110 6.90 -54.87 25.29
CA GLN A 110 6.85 -55.36 23.91
C GLN A 110 5.46 -55.20 23.26
N THR A 111 4.48 -54.61 23.94
CA THR A 111 3.23 -54.25 23.25
C THR A 111 3.57 -53.22 22.19
N GLY A 112 3.51 -53.65 20.92
CA GLY A 112 4.05 -52.94 19.77
C GLY A 112 3.36 -51.62 19.49
N GLU A 113 3.63 -50.58 20.28
CA GLU A 113 3.33 -49.21 19.88
C GLU A 113 4.22 -48.86 18.68
N GLU A 114 3.59 -48.93 17.52
CA GLU A 114 4.19 -48.72 16.21
C GLU A 114 4.77 -47.31 16.09
N PHE A 115 5.91 -47.23 15.42
CA PHE A 115 6.60 -45.96 15.22
C PHE A 115 5.89 -45.15 14.13
N GLU A 116 5.17 -44.10 14.52
CA GLU A 116 4.47 -43.21 13.58
C GLU A 116 5.44 -42.30 12.80
N ILE A 117 5.97 -42.81 11.69
CA ILE A 117 6.91 -42.10 10.79
C ILE A 117 6.34 -40.74 10.35
N GLY A 118 5.03 -40.65 10.11
CA GLY A 118 4.37 -39.39 9.72
C GLY A 118 4.50 -38.30 10.79
N LEU A 119 4.32 -38.64 12.06
CA LEU A 119 4.46 -37.70 13.18
C LEU A 119 5.88 -37.17 13.29
N VAL A 120 6.87 -38.07 13.12
CA VAL A 120 8.30 -37.72 13.13
C VAL A 120 8.62 -36.77 11.97
N TRP A 121 8.10 -37.04 10.77
CA TRP A 121 8.27 -36.15 9.62
C TRP A 121 7.70 -34.75 9.86
N VAL A 122 6.46 -34.66 10.36
CA VAL A 122 5.82 -33.37 10.68
C VAL A 122 6.62 -32.61 11.75
N CYS A 123 7.04 -33.29 12.82
CA CYS A 123 7.84 -32.65 13.86
C CYS A 123 9.20 -32.18 13.34
N ALA A 124 9.88 -32.99 12.52
CA ALA A 124 11.16 -32.62 11.91
C ALA A 124 11.02 -31.40 10.99
N MET A 125 10.03 -31.40 10.10
CA MET A 125 9.73 -30.25 9.23
C MET A 125 9.35 -29.01 10.06
N GLY A 126 8.51 -29.18 11.07
CA GLY A 126 8.10 -28.09 11.98
C GLY A 126 9.30 -27.49 12.71
N LEU A 127 10.20 -28.30 13.24
CA LEU A 127 11.44 -27.85 13.89
C LEU A 127 12.34 -27.09 12.93
N VAL A 128 12.55 -27.60 11.70
CA VAL A 128 13.36 -26.91 10.68
C VAL A 128 12.76 -25.54 10.34
N ILE A 129 11.44 -25.45 10.21
CA ILE A 129 10.74 -24.20 9.91
C ILE A 129 10.82 -23.21 11.08
N VAL A 130 10.63 -23.68 12.31
CA VAL A 130 10.71 -22.85 13.52
C VAL A 130 12.14 -22.37 13.77
N TRP A 131 13.14 -23.22 13.56
CA TRP A 131 14.55 -22.88 13.70
C TRP A 131 15.02 -21.93 12.59
N CYS A 132 14.60 -22.17 11.35
CA CYS A 132 15.00 -21.38 10.19
C CYS A 132 13.80 -20.65 9.57
N PRO A 133 13.23 -19.61 10.24
CA PRO A 133 12.03 -18.92 9.75
C PRO A 133 12.25 -18.23 8.40
N ARG A 134 13.51 -17.94 8.05
CA ARG A 134 13.91 -17.39 6.74
C ARG A 134 13.64 -18.34 5.57
N LEU A 135 13.43 -19.63 5.83
CA LEU A 135 13.01 -20.60 4.81
C LEU A 135 11.57 -20.35 4.34
N ILE A 136 10.75 -19.64 5.12
CA ILE A 136 9.42 -19.20 4.68
C ILE A 136 9.56 -17.84 4.01
N ASN A 137 9.62 -17.86 2.69
CA ASN A 137 9.58 -16.68 1.82
C ASN A 137 8.51 -16.95 0.75
N PRO A 138 7.82 -15.91 0.21
CA PRO A 138 6.93 -16.04 -0.94
C PRO A 138 7.45 -16.95 -2.08
N CYS A 139 8.75 -16.95 -2.36
CA CYS A 139 9.35 -17.79 -3.40
C CYS A 139 9.51 -19.27 -3.00
N SER A 140 9.78 -19.55 -1.73
CA SER A 140 10.01 -20.92 -1.23
C SER A 140 8.75 -21.59 -0.70
N GLN A 141 7.65 -20.84 -0.52
CA GLN A 141 6.42 -21.34 0.07
C GLN A 141 5.82 -22.53 -0.71
N ASP A 142 5.83 -22.47 -2.04
CA ASP A 142 5.34 -23.58 -2.88
C ASP A 142 6.21 -24.83 -2.73
N VAL A 143 7.54 -24.66 -2.63
CA VAL A 143 8.49 -25.76 -2.41
C VAL A 143 8.24 -26.38 -1.04
N LEU A 144 8.08 -25.56 0.00
CA LEU A 144 7.81 -26.02 1.35
C LEU A 144 6.49 -26.80 1.43
N TYR A 145 5.45 -26.30 0.75
CA TYR A 145 4.18 -26.99 0.61
C TYR A 145 4.33 -28.36 -0.06
N MET A 146 5.01 -28.42 -1.21
CA MET A 146 5.23 -29.68 -1.93
C MET A 146 6.03 -30.67 -1.08
N MET A 147 7.09 -30.23 -0.41
CA MET A 147 7.91 -31.08 0.47
C MET A 147 7.10 -31.63 1.63
N ALA A 148 6.29 -30.80 2.29
CA ALA A 148 5.44 -31.25 3.38
C ALA A 148 4.38 -32.26 2.91
N ALA A 149 3.69 -31.96 1.81
CA ALA A 149 2.65 -32.82 1.25
C ALA A 149 3.20 -34.17 0.76
N LEU A 150 4.24 -34.15 -0.08
CA LEU A 150 4.86 -35.36 -0.63
C LEU A 150 5.59 -36.18 0.45
N GLY A 151 6.21 -35.51 1.42
CA GLY A 151 6.85 -36.21 2.54
C GLY A 151 5.85 -36.92 3.45
N MET A 152 4.66 -36.32 3.66
CA MET A 152 3.56 -36.99 4.34
C MET A 152 3.04 -38.18 3.55
N ASP A 153 2.85 -38.00 2.24
CA ASP A 153 2.48 -39.09 1.32
C ASP A 153 3.47 -40.25 1.39
N ALA A 154 4.77 -39.97 1.34
CA ALA A 154 5.82 -40.98 1.47
C ALA A 154 5.78 -41.68 2.84
N ALA A 155 5.59 -40.95 3.94
CA ALA A 155 5.49 -41.53 5.27
C ALA A 155 4.32 -42.51 5.39
N ILE A 156 3.20 -42.23 4.72
CA ILE A 156 2.02 -43.10 4.68
C ILE A 156 2.30 -44.35 3.84
N VAL A 157 2.95 -44.22 2.68
CA VAL A 157 3.34 -45.41 1.88
C VAL A 157 4.23 -46.33 2.70
N ILE A 158 5.22 -45.78 3.39
CA ILE A 158 6.13 -46.55 4.23
C ILE A 158 5.35 -47.22 5.37
N ALA A 159 4.47 -46.48 6.07
CA ALA A 159 3.65 -47.07 7.13
C ALA A 159 2.73 -48.20 6.60
N GLY A 160 2.12 -47.99 5.43
CA GLY A 160 1.23 -48.95 4.78
C GLY A 160 1.93 -50.18 4.20
N LEU A 161 3.24 -50.12 3.94
CA LEU A 161 4.04 -51.30 3.58
C LEU A 161 4.21 -52.27 4.76
N PHE A 162 4.25 -51.74 5.98
CA PHE A 162 4.42 -52.54 7.19
C PHE A 162 3.09 -52.88 7.87
N HIS A 163 2.03 -52.10 7.62
CA HIS A 163 0.76 -52.21 8.34
C HIS A 163 -0.45 -52.14 7.41
N ASN A 164 -1.50 -52.91 7.75
CA ASN A 164 -2.80 -52.87 7.07
C ASN A 164 -3.59 -51.60 7.47
N ILE A 165 -3.11 -50.42 7.09
CA ILE A 165 -3.70 -49.10 7.44
C ILE A 165 -4.88 -48.74 6.54
N ASP A 166 -6.14 -48.75 7.01
CA ASP A 166 -7.31 -48.45 6.15
C ASP A 166 -7.14 -47.13 5.35
N VAL A 167 -7.44 -47.15 4.04
CA VAL A 167 -7.36 -45.97 3.15
C VAL A 167 -8.27 -44.87 3.69
N ARG A 168 -9.37 -45.25 4.33
CA ARG A 168 -10.28 -44.31 4.99
C ARG A 168 -9.60 -43.53 6.11
N ASP A 169 -8.79 -44.20 6.92
CA ASP A 169 -8.05 -43.56 8.00
C ASP A 169 -6.97 -42.63 7.46
N VAL A 170 -6.28 -43.03 6.39
CA VAL A 170 -5.30 -42.18 5.70
C VAL A 170 -5.94 -40.87 5.23
N ILE A 171 -7.11 -40.96 4.58
CA ILE A 171 -7.82 -39.78 4.07
C ILE A 171 -8.28 -38.92 5.24
N THR A 172 -8.93 -39.52 6.24
CA THR A 172 -9.48 -38.78 7.39
C THR A 172 -8.39 -38.09 8.20
N LEU A 173 -7.25 -38.76 8.41
CA LEU A 173 -6.13 -38.22 9.18
C LEU A 173 -5.39 -37.11 8.42
N THR A 174 -5.19 -37.26 7.12
CA THR A 174 -4.39 -36.30 6.34
C THR A 174 -5.19 -35.12 5.81
N PHE A 175 -6.51 -35.26 5.66
CA PHE A 175 -7.37 -34.25 5.06
C PHE A 175 -7.27 -32.87 5.73
N PRO A 176 -7.40 -32.73 7.07
CA PRO A 176 -7.34 -31.41 7.71
C PRO A 176 -5.98 -30.73 7.51
N GLY A 177 -4.89 -31.50 7.61
CA GLY A 177 -3.54 -31.00 7.36
C GLY A 177 -3.39 -30.51 5.93
N ARG A 178 -3.77 -31.33 4.94
CA ARG A 178 -3.69 -30.97 3.52
C ARG A 178 -4.53 -29.75 3.18
N PHE A 179 -5.74 -29.65 3.73
CA PHE A 179 -6.61 -28.50 3.54
C PHE A 179 -5.92 -27.22 4.03
N MET A 180 -5.42 -27.22 5.27
CA MET A 180 -4.72 -26.08 5.87
C MET A 180 -3.49 -25.68 5.05
N TYR A 181 -2.64 -26.64 4.65
CA TYR A 181 -1.42 -26.34 3.91
C TYR A 181 -1.69 -25.92 2.45
N ALA A 182 -2.72 -26.47 1.81
CA ALA A 182 -3.05 -26.15 0.42
C ALA A 182 -3.63 -24.75 0.26
N VAL A 183 -4.35 -24.26 1.28
CA VAL A 183 -4.82 -22.87 1.35
C VAL A 183 -3.65 -21.88 1.41
N LEU A 184 -2.52 -22.30 2.00
CA LEU A 184 -1.33 -21.47 2.16
C LEU A 184 -0.44 -21.46 0.91
N ALA A 185 -0.52 -22.44 0.02
CA ALA A 185 0.31 -22.50 -1.18
C ALA A 185 0.12 -21.26 -2.07
N ASN A 186 1.20 -20.76 -2.66
CA ASN A 186 1.16 -19.56 -3.48
C ASN A 186 0.56 -19.86 -4.85
N ARG A 187 1.01 -20.94 -5.51
CA ARG A 187 0.51 -21.36 -6.82
C ARG A 187 -0.56 -22.44 -6.71
N ALA A 188 -1.64 -22.29 -7.49
CA ALA A 188 -2.68 -23.31 -7.59
C ALA A 188 -2.17 -24.60 -8.26
N SER A 189 -1.21 -24.50 -9.18
CA SER A 189 -0.62 -25.65 -9.87
C SER A 189 0.07 -26.63 -8.91
N CYS A 190 0.81 -26.13 -7.92
CA CYS A 190 1.44 -26.97 -6.89
C CYS A 190 0.41 -27.74 -6.07
N VAL A 191 -0.73 -27.10 -5.75
CA VAL A 191 -1.84 -27.73 -5.03
C VAL A 191 -2.49 -28.83 -5.86
N VAL A 192 -2.83 -28.53 -7.12
CA VAL A 192 -3.39 -29.52 -8.06
C VAL A 192 -2.46 -30.73 -8.18
N PHE A 193 -1.16 -30.48 -8.33
CA PHE A 193 -0.15 -31.52 -8.43
C PHE A 193 -0.12 -32.42 -7.19
N CYS A 194 -0.02 -31.85 -5.98
CA CYS A 194 0.05 -32.63 -4.75
C CYS A 194 -1.25 -33.40 -4.47
N ILE A 195 -2.41 -32.79 -4.74
CA ILE A 195 -3.72 -33.47 -4.58
C ILE A 195 -3.84 -34.64 -5.57
N THR A 196 -3.39 -34.45 -6.82
CA THR A 196 -3.40 -35.52 -7.82
C THR A 196 -2.45 -36.65 -7.45
N ALA A 197 -1.25 -36.33 -6.97
CA ALA A 197 -0.30 -37.33 -6.48
C ALA A 197 -0.89 -38.16 -5.32
N HIS A 198 -1.56 -37.49 -4.39
CA HIS A 198 -2.26 -38.15 -3.29
C HIS A 198 -3.42 -39.02 -3.74
N LEU A 199 -4.23 -38.56 -4.71
CA LEU A 199 -5.32 -39.34 -5.27
C LEU A 199 -4.80 -40.63 -5.92
N LEU A 200 -3.72 -40.51 -6.70
CA LEU A 200 -3.09 -41.67 -7.33
C LEU A 200 -2.54 -42.65 -6.29
N GLN A 201 -1.94 -42.14 -5.21
CA GLN A 201 -1.51 -42.98 -4.09
C GLN A 201 -2.69 -43.69 -3.41
N ALA A 202 -3.79 -42.98 -3.15
CA ALA A 202 -4.99 -43.55 -2.52
C ALA A 202 -5.61 -44.66 -3.39
N ILE A 203 -5.71 -44.43 -4.70
CA ILE A 203 -6.18 -45.43 -5.68
C ILE A 203 -5.24 -46.64 -5.69
N HIS A 204 -3.91 -46.41 -5.69
CA HIS A 204 -2.95 -47.50 -5.68
C HIS A 204 -3.07 -48.36 -4.42
N LEU A 205 -3.22 -47.74 -3.24
CA LEU A 205 -3.44 -48.44 -1.98
C LEU A 205 -4.77 -49.20 -1.96
N SER A 206 -5.86 -48.63 -2.50
CA SER A 206 -7.16 -49.32 -2.57
C SER A 206 -7.13 -50.53 -3.51
N VAL A 207 -6.47 -50.41 -4.68
CA VAL A 207 -6.32 -51.52 -5.63
C VAL A 207 -5.45 -52.64 -5.06
N ALA A 208 -4.32 -52.28 -4.42
CA ALA A 208 -3.45 -53.26 -3.79
C ALA A 208 -4.18 -54.07 -2.71
N ARG A 209 -5.11 -53.45 -1.97
CA ARG A 209 -5.95 -54.16 -0.98
C ARG A 209 -7.00 -55.04 -1.59
N HIS A 210 -7.72 -54.57 -2.61
CA HIS A 210 -8.71 -55.41 -3.28
C HIS A 210 -8.10 -56.71 -3.84
N ALA A 211 -6.84 -56.66 -4.28
CA ALA A 211 -6.11 -57.84 -4.70
C ALA A 211 -5.80 -58.82 -3.55
N GLN A 212 -5.64 -58.34 -2.31
CA GLN A 212 -5.41 -59.18 -1.13
C GLN A 212 -6.72 -59.71 -0.53
N ASP A 213 -7.77 -58.88 -0.49
CA ASP A 213 -9.04 -59.17 0.20
C ASP A 213 -10.09 -59.86 -0.68
N SER A 214 -9.68 -60.49 -1.79
CA SER A 214 -10.60 -61.14 -2.75
C SER A 214 -11.51 -62.24 -2.16
N GLN A 215 -11.38 -62.57 -0.86
CA GLN A 215 -12.23 -63.53 -0.14
C GLN A 215 -13.19 -62.90 0.88
N ALA A 216 -13.06 -61.61 1.22
CA ALA A 216 -13.93 -60.95 2.20
C ALA A 216 -14.93 -60.04 1.49
N ALA A 217 -16.21 -60.44 1.45
CA ALA A 217 -17.32 -59.70 0.82
C ALA A 217 -17.75 -58.45 1.64
N GLY A 218 -16.79 -57.58 1.99
CA GLY A 218 -17.01 -56.36 2.76
C GLY A 218 -17.19 -55.12 1.88
N SER A 219 -17.97 -54.15 2.39
CA SER A 219 -18.26 -52.85 1.78
C SER A 219 -17.02 -51.94 1.70
N GLY A 220 -16.13 -52.23 0.77
CA GLY A 220 -14.96 -51.40 0.48
C GLY A 220 -15.34 -50.04 -0.11
N VAL A 221 -14.53 -49.02 0.20
CA VAL A 221 -14.65 -47.68 -0.41
C VAL A 221 -14.39 -47.82 -1.91
N THR A 222 -15.37 -47.44 -2.73
CA THR A 222 -15.24 -47.57 -4.18
C THR A 222 -14.38 -46.43 -4.77
N ILE A 223 -13.77 -46.66 -5.93
CA ILE A 223 -12.99 -45.62 -6.63
C ILE A 223 -13.82 -44.33 -6.87
N PRO A 224 -15.11 -44.40 -7.26
CA PRO A 224 -15.98 -43.22 -7.34
C PRO A 224 -16.08 -42.43 -6.03
N ASP A 225 -16.17 -43.11 -4.88
CA ASP A 225 -16.25 -42.45 -3.56
C ASP A 225 -14.97 -41.68 -3.25
N LEU A 226 -13.81 -42.29 -3.55
CA LEU A 226 -12.51 -41.60 -3.44
C LEU A 226 -12.50 -40.37 -4.33
N LEU A 227 -12.85 -40.50 -5.61
CA LEU A 227 -12.86 -39.37 -6.54
C LEU A 227 -13.78 -38.24 -6.05
N ALA A 228 -14.97 -38.57 -5.53
CA ALA A 228 -15.91 -37.60 -4.98
C ALA A 228 -15.32 -36.85 -3.77
N ILE A 229 -14.70 -37.55 -2.82
CA ILE A 229 -14.04 -36.95 -1.65
C ILE A 229 -12.91 -36.01 -2.09
N PHE A 230 -12.10 -36.42 -3.06
CA PHE A 230 -10.99 -35.61 -3.56
C PHE A 230 -11.47 -34.37 -4.33
N LEU A 231 -12.52 -34.50 -5.14
CA LEU A 231 -13.15 -33.35 -5.81
C LEU A 231 -13.71 -32.37 -4.78
N ALA A 232 -14.43 -32.86 -3.76
CA ALA A 232 -14.95 -32.04 -2.68
C ALA A 232 -13.82 -31.30 -1.94
N MET A 233 -12.71 -31.99 -1.63
CA MET A 233 -11.51 -31.39 -1.05
C MET A 233 -10.95 -30.26 -1.92
N PHE A 234 -10.78 -30.54 -3.22
CA PHE A 234 -10.23 -29.59 -4.17
C PHE A 234 -11.09 -28.33 -4.27
N TRP A 235 -12.41 -28.49 -4.40
CA TRP A 235 -13.36 -27.39 -4.42
C TRP A 235 -13.34 -26.58 -3.13
N GLY A 236 -13.28 -27.24 -1.96
CA GLY A 236 -13.16 -26.57 -0.67
C GLY A 236 -11.90 -25.72 -0.57
N ILE A 237 -10.75 -26.24 -1.02
CA ILE A 237 -9.48 -25.50 -1.03
C ILE A 237 -9.58 -24.28 -1.94
N LEU A 238 -10.14 -24.42 -3.15
CA LEU A 238 -10.34 -23.29 -4.06
C LEU A 238 -11.26 -22.23 -3.47
N ALA A 239 -12.36 -22.65 -2.84
CA ALA A 239 -13.31 -21.74 -2.19
C ALA A 239 -12.64 -20.94 -1.07
N VAL A 240 -11.90 -21.59 -0.17
CA VAL A 240 -11.18 -20.88 0.90
C VAL A 240 -10.09 -19.97 0.35
N ARG A 241 -9.33 -20.41 -0.66
CA ARG A 241 -8.31 -19.54 -1.30
C ARG A 241 -8.93 -18.28 -1.90
N ARG A 242 -10.13 -18.40 -2.48
CA ARG A 242 -10.88 -17.25 -3.01
C ARG A 242 -11.35 -16.33 -1.88
N LEU A 243 -11.95 -16.88 -0.82
CA LEU A 243 -12.37 -16.10 0.35
C LEU A 243 -11.18 -15.36 0.98
N LEU A 244 -10.01 -15.98 1.05
CA LEU A 244 -8.81 -15.31 1.56
C LEU A 244 -8.37 -14.16 0.67
N LEU A 245 -8.41 -14.33 -0.66
CA LEU A 245 -8.08 -13.26 -1.59
C LEU A 245 -9.05 -12.09 -1.42
N GLU A 246 -10.36 -12.36 -1.41
CA GLU A 246 -11.40 -11.34 -1.21
C GLU A 246 -11.23 -10.61 0.13
N ASN A 247 -10.92 -11.34 1.22
CA ASN A 247 -10.64 -10.72 2.52
C ASN A 247 -9.39 -9.82 2.51
N VAL A 248 -8.31 -10.21 1.81
CA VAL A 248 -7.11 -9.37 1.71
C VAL A 248 -7.40 -8.13 0.87
N LEU A 249 -8.11 -8.27 -0.25
CA LEU A 249 -8.51 -7.12 -1.07
C LEU A 249 -9.35 -6.13 -0.26
N LEU A 250 -10.38 -6.62 0.45
CA LEU A 250 -11.20 -5.79 1.34
C LEU A 250 -10.36 -5.10 2.42
N ARG A 251 -9.40 -5.80 3.03
CA ARG A 251 -8.53 -5.21 4.05
C ARG A 251 -7.64 -4.10 3.48
N VAL A 252 -7.06 -4.31 2.30
CA VAL A 252 -6.22 -3.33 1.60
C VAL A 252 -7.05 -2.10 1.23
N ASP A 253 -8.26 -2.31 0.71
CA ASP A 253 -9.17 -1.23 0.36
C ASP A 253 -9.60 -0.41 1.58
N VAL A 254 -9.92 -1.09 2.70
CA VAL A 254 -10.20 -0.43 3.97
C VAL A 254 -9.01 0.39 4.44
N GLN A 255 -7.79 -0.19 4.44
CA GLN A 255 -6.59 0.54 4.83
C GLN A 255 -6.32 1.75 3.95
N LYS A 256 -6.49 1.61 2.63
CA LYS A 256 -6.33 2.72 1.68
C LYS A 256 -7.30 3.85 2.00
N ARG A 257 -8.59 3.54 2.17
CA ARG A 257 -9.61 4.53 2.55
C ARG A 257 -9.34 5.17 3.91
N THR A 258 -8.89 4.40 4.90
CA THR A 258 -8.52 4.94 6.22
C THR A 258 -7.31 5.88 6.13
N VAL A 259 -6.31 5.57 5.29
CA VAL A 259 -5.15 6.44 5.08
C VAL A 259 -5.56 7.72 4.33
N GLU A 260 -6.38 7.61 3.30
CA GLU A 260 -6.90 8.77 2.56
C GLU A 260 -7.74 9.67 3.47
N LEU A 261 -8.68 9.11 4.24
CA LEU A 261 -9.50 9.86 5.19
C LEU A 261 -8.65 10.48 6.30
N GLY A 262 -7.66 9.74 6.82
CA GLY A 262 -6.72 10.25 7.83
C GLY A 262 -5.87 11.40 7.31
N ALA A 263 -5.43 11.35 6.04
CA ALA A 263 -4.70 12.43 5.40
C ALA A 263 -5.58 13.68 5.20
N VAL A 264 -6.81 13.51 4.73
CA VAL A 264 -7.77 14.62 4.57
C VAL A 264 -8.11 15.22 5.94
N SER A 265 -8.36 14.39 6.96
CA SER A 265 -8.60 14.85 8.33
C SER A 265 -7.41 15.62 8.90
N SER A 266 -6.18 15.15 8.68
CA SER A 266 -4.96 15.85 9.10
C SER A 266 -4.78 17.18 8.38
N LEU A 267 -5.08 17.23 7.08
CA LEU A 267 -5.02 18.45 6.28
C LEU A 267 -6.06 19.49 6.73
N LEU A 268 -7.30 19.05 6.99
CA LEU A 268 -8.33 19.93 7.53
C LEU A 268 -7.96 20.40 8.94
N ALA A 269 -7.43 19.54 9.80
CA ALA A 269 -7.03 19.93 11.15
C ALA A 269 -5.87 20.96 11.17
N ALA A 270 -5.06 21.02 10.11
CA ALA A 270 -4.02 22.04 9.96
C ALA A 270 -4.56 23.39 9.46
N CYS A 271 -5.70 23.40 8.77
CA CYS A 271 -6.26 24.59 8.12
C CYS A 271 -7.50 25.17 8.81
N TYR A 272 -8.14 24.41 9.70
CA TYR A 272 -9.41 24.73 10.34
C TYR A 272 -9.28 24.59 11.86
N ASP A 273 -9.98 25.44 12.60
CA ASP A 273 -9.93 25.49 14.06
C ASP A 273 -10.59 24.26 14.71
N ALA A 274 -11.60 23.69 14.05
CA ALA A 274 -12.24 22.44 14.45
C ALA A 274 -12.51 21.53 13.25
N VAL A 275 -12.33 20.22 13.43
CA VAL A 275 -12.74 19.19 12.46
C VAL A 275 -13.71 18.22 13.14
N LEU A 276 -14.78 17.88 12.44
CA LEU A 276 -15.85 17.01 12.93
C LEU A 276 -16.26 16.02 11.84
N GLU A 277 -16.59 14.81 12.29
CA GLU A 277 -17.22 13.78 11.47
C GLU A 277 -18.73 13.75 11.77
N VAL A 278 -19.51 13.75 10.70
CA VAL A 278 -20.96 13.89 10.74
C VAL A 278 -21.61 12.80 9.91
N ASP A 279 -22.64 12.16 10.44
CA ASP A 279 -23.37 11.08 9.75
C ASP A 279 -24.33 11.61 8.66
N GLN A 280 -25.04 10.70 7.99
CA GLN A 280 -26.04 11.02 6.98
C GLN A 280 -27.19 11.89 7.52
N GLY A 281 -27.51 11.77 8.80
CA GLY A 281 -28.52 12.54 9.52
C GLY A 281 -28.02 13.89 10.03
N LEU A 282 -26.80 14.29 9.66
CA LEU A 282 -26.11 15.47 10.15
C LEU A 282 -25.87 15.48 11.67
N ARG A 283 -25.75 14.29 12.28
CA ARG A 283 -25.41 14.14 13.69
C ARG A 283 -23.91 13.97 13.85
N LEU A 284 -23.36 14.56 14.90
CA LEU A 284 -21.95 14.42 15.24
C LEU A 284 -21.65 12.98 15.67
N ALA A 285 -20.76 12.31 14.93
CA ALA A 285 -20.37 10.93 15.20
C ALA A 285 -19.61 10.81 16.53
N HIS A 286 -18.78 11.81 16.83
CA HIS A 286 -17.91 11.86 18.00
C HIS A 286 -17.89 13.26 18.62
N ASP A 287 -17.57 13.34 19.92
CA ASP A 287 -17.30 14.59 20.59
C ASP A 287 -16.07 15.27 19.99
N SER A 288 -16.21 16.53 19.58
CA SER A 288 -15.08 17.37 19.14
C SER A 288 -14.71 18.36 20.25
N PRO A 289 -13.55 18.19 20.92
CA PRO A 289 -13.11 19.11 21.96
C PRO A 289 -12.78 20.50 21.39
N GLN A 290 -12.32 20.55 20.14
CA GLN A 290 -12.04 21.78 19.39
C GLN A 290 -13.33 22.59 19.21
N LEU A 291 -14.38 21.96 18.69
CA LEU A 291 -15.69 22.59 18.54
C LEU A 291 -16.28 23.00 19.89
N SER A 292 -16.15 22.15 20.92
CA SER A 292 -16.64 22.48 22.27
C SER A 292 -15.96 23.72 22.85
N SER A 293 -14.64 23.85 22.63
CA SER A 293 -13.86 25.02 23.03
C SER A 293 -14.28 26.27 22.26
N MET A 294 -14.46 26.15 20.94
CA MET A 294 -14.91 27.26 20.08
C MET A 294 -16.30 27.76 20.48
N LEU A 295 -17.18 26.86 20.94
CA LEU A 295 -18.53 27.20 21.41
C LEU A 295 -18.60 27.60 22.89
N LEU A 296 -17.45 27.74 23.58
CA LEU A 296 -17.34 28.04 25.00
C LEU A 296 -18.17 27.11 25.91
N ARG A 297 -18.46 25.89 25.43
CA ARG A 297 -19.22 24.90 26.19
C ARG A 297 -18.29 24.25 27.21
N THR A 298 -18.21 24.82 28.42
CA THR A 298 -17.59 24.15 29.57
C THR A 298 -18.29 22.83 29.83
N GLN A 299 -17.57 21.71 29.58
CA GLN A 299 -17.92 20.31 29.84
C GLN A 299 -19.29 20.12 30.50
N ARG A 300 -20.37 20.24 29.72
CA ARG A 300 -21.68 19.78 30.17
C ARG A 300 -21.62 18.25 30.26
N ALA A 301 -22.39 17.66 31.17
CA ALA A 301 -22.46 16.21 31.32
C ALA A 301 -22.92 15.48 30.06
N SER A 302 -23.57 16.19 29.12
CA SER A 302 -23.86 15.72 27.76
C SER A 302 -22.82 16.29 26.80
N GLY A 303 -22.02 15.43 26.16
CA GLY A 303 -21.13 15.79 25.06
C GLY A 303 -21.88 16.38 23.85
N LEU A 304 -21.14 16.74 22.81
CA LEU A 304 -21.65 17.13 21.50
C LEU A 304 -22.07 15.93 20.64
N SER A 305 -21.67 14.72 21.02
CA SER A 305 -21.99 13.48 20.32
C SER A 305 -23.51 13.33 20.20
N GLU A 306 -23.97 12.91 19.02
CA GLU A 306 -25.38 12.80 18.63
C GLU A 306 -26.16 14.12 18.46
N GLU A 307 -25.55 15.28 18.75
CA GLU A 307 -26.19 16.57 18.45
C GLU A 307 -26.26 16.79 16.94
N VAL A 308 -27.40 17.31 16.48
CA VAL A 308 -27.63 17.60 15.06
C VAL A 308 -26.89 18.90 14.72
N LEU A 309 -25.88 18.81 13.86
CA LEU A 309 -24.98 19.89 13.49
C LEU A 309 -25.72 21.19 13.11
N PRO A 310 -26.76 21.19 12.24
CA PRO A 310 -27.56 22.39 11.95
C PRO A 310 -28.12 23.13 13.18
N ASN A 311 -28.37 22.45 14.30
CA ASN A 311 -28.92 23.10 15.49
C ASN A 311 -27.92 24.03 16.18
N LEU A 312 -26.62 23.85 15.92
CA LEU A 312 -25.55 24.72 16.42
C LEU A 312 -25.51 26.07 15.70
N PHE A 313 -26.16 26.20 14.54
CA PHE A 313 -26.14 27.41 13.73
C PHE A 313 -27.36 28.30 13.99
N HIS A 314 -27.21 29.58 13.65
CA HIS A 314 -28.29 30.56 13.65
C HIS A 314 -29.45 30.12 12.73
N GLU A 315 -30.69 30.47 13.08
CA GLU A 315 -31.91 29.98 12.41
C GLU A 315 -31.92 30.22 10.90
N GLU A 316 -31.36 31.35 10.45
CA GLU A 316 -31.26 31.73 9.04
C GLU A 316 -30.36 30.79 8.22
N ASP A 317 -29.38 30.15 8.86
CA ASP A 317 -28.39 29.31 8.18
C ASP A 317 -28.74 27.82 8.24
N ARG A 318 -29.61 27.39 9.16
CA ARG A 318 -29.95 25.97 9.37
C ARG A 318 -30.48 25.31 8.10
N ALA A 319 -31.41 25.99 7.40
CA ALA A 319 -32.01 25.47 6.18
C ALA A 319 -31.00 25.43 5.03
N ARG A 320 -30.17 26.47 4.90
CA ARG A 320 -29.13 26.56 3.87
C ARG A 320 -28.09 25.46 4.03
N ILE A 321 -27.62 25.24 5.25
CA ILE A 321 -26.68 24.16 5.58
C ILE A 321 -27.31 22.81 5.27
N SER A 322 -28.52 22.55 5.78
CA SER A 322 -29.20 21.26 5.55
C SER A 322 -29.37 20.95 4.05
N GLU A 323 -29.71 21.96 3.25
CA GLU A 323 -29.83 21.82 1.80
C GLU A 323 -28.47 21.60 1.11
N GLN A 324 -27.42 22.28 1.54
CA GLN A 324 -26.07 22.10 1.01
C GLN A 324 -25.57 20.67 1.23
N PHE A 325 -25.79 20.09 2.41
CA PHE A 325 -25.39 18.70 2.69
C PHE A 325 -26.21 17.68 1.88
N ARG A 326 -27.49 17.97 1.61
CA ARG A 326 -28.34 17.12 0.77
C ARG A 326 -27.92 17.13 -0.70
N THR A 327 -27.62 18.32 -1.22
CA THR A 327 -27.30 18.57 -2.64
C THR A 327 -25.85 18.29 -2.99
N SER A 328 -24.94 18.28 -2.00
CA SER A 328 -23.54 17.90 -2.21
C SER A 328 -23.46 16.55 -2.91
N THR A 329 -22.64 16.44 -3.95
CA THR A 329 -22.35 15.17 -4.61
C THR A 329 -20.97 14.68 -4.19
N SER A 330 -20.74 13.37 -4.26
CA SER A 330 -19.57 12.69 -3.68
C SER A 330 -18.19 13.11 -4.20
N GLN A 331 -18.09 14.10 -5.10
CA GLN A 331 -16.85 14.42 -5.83
C GLN A 331 -16.30 15.83 -5.58
N SER A 332 -17.05 16.74 -4.96
CA SER A 332 -16.60 18.12 -4.74
C SER A 332 -16.68 18.51 -3.28
N ALA A 333 -15.58 19.02 -2.72
CA ALA A 333 -15.62 19.76 -1.47
C ALA A 333 -16.50 21.00 -1.65
N THR A 334 -17.35 21.29 -0.67
CA THR A 334 -18.18 22.49 -0.67
C THR A 334 -17.78 23.40 0.48
N ALA A 335 -17.71 24.71 0.21
CA ALA A 335 -17.43 25.73 1.21
C ALA A 335 -18.66 26.62 1.39
N LEU A 336 -18.99 26.96 2.63
CA LEU A 336 -20.09 27.87 2.93
C LEU A 336 -19.77 28.70 4.18
N ASN A 337 -20.18 29.97 4.18
CA ASN A 337 -20.11 30.83 5.36
C ASN A 337 -21.41 30.71 6.15
N ALA A 338 -21.32 30.72 7.48
CA ALA A 338 -22.46 30.66 8.39
C ALA A 338 -22.14 31.29 9.76
N ASP A 339 -23.18 31.58 10.53
CA ASP A 339 -23.10 32.02 11.92
C ASP A 339 -23.38 30.83 12.85
N ILE A 340 -22.38 30.44 13.64
CA ILE A 340 -22.53 29.45 14.71
C ILE A 340 -22.85 30.15 16.03
N LEU A 341 -23.68 29.53 16.88
CA LEU A 341 -24.08 30.08 18.18
C LEU A 341 -23.28 29.43 19.30
N ASP A 342 -22.58 30.25 20.09
CA ASP A 342 -21.88 29.79 21.30
C ASP A 342 -22.86 29.47 22.47
N SER A 343 -22.33 29.09 23.64
CA SER A 343 -23.14 28.80 24.82
C SER A 343 -23.96 29.98 25.35
N ASP A 344 -23.55 31.21 25.04
CA ASP A 344 -24.18 32.47 25.47
C ASP A 344 -25.05 33.09 24.36
N PHE A 345 -25.27 32.36 23.26
CA PHE A 345 -26.00 32.79 22.06
C PHE A 345 -25.34 33.95 21.29
N ASN A 346 -24.04 34.17 21.46
CA ASN A 346 -23.29 35.06 20.59
C ASN A 346 -23.09 34.40 19.22
N ARG A 347 -23.06 35.23 18.17
CA ARG A 347 -22.82 34.78 16.80
C ARG A 347 -21.32 34.79 16.52
N VAL A 348 -20.79 33.62 16.15
CA VAL A 348 -19.42 33.46 15.68
C VAL A 348 -19.48 33.17 14.19
N LYS A 349 -18.90 34.03 13.36
CA LYS A 349 -18.84 33.82 11.91
C LYS A 349 -17.85 32.72 11.59
N VAL A 350 -18.28 31.74 10.83
CA VAL A 350 -17.45 30.58 10.46
C VAL A 350 -17.52 30.28 8.97
N GLU A 351 -16.41 29.79 8.44
CA GLU A 351 -16.33 29.11 7.15
C GLU A 351 -16.38 27.61 7.40
N LEU A 352 -17.36 26.93 6.80
CA LEU A 352 -17.45 25.47 6.81
C LEU A 352 -16.92 24.93 5.50
N VAL A 353 -16.05 23.93 5.56
CA VAL A 353 -15.69 23.11 4.40
C VAL A 353 -16.11 21.68 4.64
N CYS A 354 -16.95 21.17 3.74
CA CYS A 354 -17.58 19.88 3.83
C CYS A 354 -17.04 18.95 2.73
N VAL A 355 -16.52 17.80 3.14
CA VAL A 355 -16.08 16.73 2.25
C VAL A 355 -16.91 15.49 2.54
N GLN A 356 -17.64 15.01 1.52
CA GLN A 356 -18.41 13.77 1.64
C GLN A 356 -17.50 12.56 1.45
N PHE A 357 -17.70 11.53 2.26
CA PHE A 357 -17.07 10.22 2.08
C PHE A 357 -18.02 9.09 2.48
N ASP A 358 -17.74 7.87 2.03
CA ASP A 358 -18.48 6.68 2.47
C ASP A 358 -17.68 6.01 3.60
N ASN A 359 -18.32 5.76 4.73
CA ASN A 359 -17.69 5.10 5.87
C ASN A 359 -17.51 3.58 5.62
N LEU A 360 -17.03 2.84 6.62
CA LEU A 360 -16.81 1.39 6.52
C LEU A 360 -18.11 0.57 6.39
N THR A 361 -19.24 1.10 6.84
CA THR A 361 -20.56 0.50 6.67
C THR A 361 -21.22 0.89 5.34
N ASN A 362 -20.50 1.65 4.49
CA ASN A 362 -20.98 2.19 3.23
C ASN A 362 -22.15 3.18 3.40
N ASP A 363 -22.24 3.79 4.59
CA ASP A 363 -23.13 4.90 4.88
C ASP A 363 -22.42 6.22 4.53
N ARG A 364 -23.22 7.15 4.02
CA ARG A 364 -22.76 8.48 3.63
C ARG A 364 -22.43 9.30 4.87
N CYS A 365 -21.18 9.71 4.99
CA CYS A 365 -20.70 10.57 6.06
C CYS A 365 -20.06 11.84 5.49
N PHE A 366 -19.83 12.82 6.36
CA PHE A 366 -19.23 14.08 6.01
C PHE A 366 -18.13 14.42 7.00
N LEU A 367 -16.99 14.85 6.47
CA LEU A 367 -15.93 15.45 7.23
C LEU A 367 -16.04 16.97 7.06
N VAL A 368 -16.25 17.67 8.17
CA VAL A 368 -16.54 19.11 8.20
C VAL A 368 -15.40 19.81 8.93
N GLY A 369 -14.67 20.66 8.21
CA GLY A 369 -13.76 21.64 8.80
C GLY A 369 -14.52 22.93 9.12
N ILE A 370 -14.30 23.49 10.30
CA ILE A 370 -14.88 24.76 10.74
C ILE A 370 -13.74 25.71 11.07
N ARG A 371 -13.73 26.87 10.41
CA ARG A 371 -12.75 27.92 10.61
C ARG A 371 -13.46 29.17 11.07
N GLU A 372 -13.01 29.75 12.17
CA GLU A 372 -13.49 31.02 12.67
C GLU A 372 -13.01 32.15 11.75
N ILE A 373 -13.97 32.91 11.22
CA ILE A 373 -13.68 34.12 10.48
C ILE A 373 -13.55 35.23 11.51
N GLN A 374 -12.32 35.53 11.89
CA GLN A 374 -12.05 36.74 12.65
C GLN A 374 -12.45 37.91 11.77
N ASP A 375 -13.58 38.54 12.12
CA ASP A 375 -13.87 39.90 11.69
C ASP A 375 -12.75 40.76 12.27
N PHE A 376 -11.63 40.83 11.57
CA PHE A 376 -10.78 42.00 11.62
C PHE A 376 -11.65 43.13 11.07
N GLU A 377 -12.54 43.65 11.91
CA GLU A 377 -13.01 45.00 11.80
C GLU A 377 -11.73 45.80 11.61
N ARG A 378 -11.54 46.29 10.39
CA ARG A 378 -10.50 47.23 10.05
C ARG A 378 -10.81 48.54 10.78
N GLY A 379 -10.76 48.52 12.11
CA GLY A 379 -10.45 49.66 12.91
C GLY A 379 -9.13 50.19 12.37
N SER A 380 -9.21 51.41 11.86
CA SER A 380 -8.16 52.23 11.28
C SER A 380 -6.99 52.48 12.26
N LEU A 381 -6.29 51.45 12.70
CA LEU A 381 -5.05 51.50 13.47
C LEU A 381 -4.14 50.32 13.07
N ALA A 382 -3.56 50.46 11.87
CA ALA A 382 -2.22 50.01 11.49
C ALA A 382 -1.56 48.87 12.30
N ALA A 383 -2.07 47.66 12.17
CA ALA A 383 -1.27 46.43 12.22
C ALA A 383 -1.46 45.74 10.87
N ALA A 384 -0.58 46.08 9.93
CA ALA A 384 -0.66 45.62 8.55
C ALA A 384 -0.49 44.09 8.49
N PRO A 385 -1.42 43.36 7.83
CA PRO A 385 -1.13 42.01 7.36
C PRO A 385 0.13 42.06 6.48
N LEU A 386 0.89 40.98 6.43
CA LEU A 386 1.93 40.72 5.41
C LEU A 386 1.32 40.56 4.00
N HIS A 387 0.34 41.40 3.64
CA HIS A 387 0.09 41.71 2.27
C HIS A 387 1.28 42.52 1.75
N PRO A 388 1.91 42.12 0.63
CA PRO A 388 2.84 43.00 -0.04
C PRO A 388 2.12 44.33 -0.24
N PRO A 389 2.73 45.46 0.14
CA PRO A 389 2.07 46.74 0.08
C PRO A 389 1.46 46.89 -1.31
N THR A 390 0.14 47.10 -1.38
CA THR A 390 -0.53 47.58 -2.59
C THR A 390 -0.14 49.05 -2.78
N SER A 391 1.17 49.26 -2.88
CA SER A 391 1.85 50.44 -3.36
C SER A 391 1.67 50.41 -4.87
N SER A 392 1.10 51.46 -5.43
CA SER A 392 0.81 51.62 -6.86
C SER A 392 2.07 51.81 -7.73
N ALA A 393 3.21 51.28 -7.31
CA ALA A 393 4.45 51.21 -8.07
C ALA A 393 4.84 49.73 -8.15
N ALA A 394 5.19 49.26 -9.35
CA ALA A 394 5.36 47.85 -9.71
C ALA A 394 6.57 47.19 -9.01
N ASP A 395 6.53 47.06 -7.69
CA ASP A 395 7.70 46.66 -6.92
C ASP A 395 8.01 45.16 -7.08
N PHE A 396 9.30 44.90 -7.26
CA PHE A 396 9.83 43.56 -7.46
C PHE A 396 10.12 42.96 -6.09
N CYS A 397 9.25 42.06 -5.65
CA CYS A 397 9.35 41.40 -4.36
C CYS A 397 9.45 39.89 -4.57
N LEU A 398 10.30 39.24 -3.80
CA LEU A 398 10.38 37.78 -3.74
C LEU A 398 10.66 37.32 -2.30
N VAL A 399 10.08 36.19 -1.95
CA VAL A 399 10.25 35.50 -0.66
C VAL A 399 10.99 34.20 -0.94
N PHE A 400 12.07 33.95 -0.21
CA PHE A 400 12.89 32.77 -0.41
C PHE A 400 13.39 32.20 0.92
N ASP A 401 13.69 30.90 0.93
CA ASP A 401 14.27 30.22 2.08
C ASP A 401 15.74 30.64 2.26
N LEU A 402 16.11 31.12 3.45
CA LEU A 402 17.45 31.68 3.69
C LEU A 402 18.56 30.62 3.61
N GLN A 403 18.23 29.34 3.82
CA GLN A 403 19.19 28.24 3.88
C GLN A 403 19.34 27.53 2.52
N SER A 404 18.23 27.23 1.83
CA SER A 404 18.25 26.59 0.50
C SER A 404 18.38 27.60 -0.63
N LEU A 405 18.03 28.87 -0.39
CA LEU A 405 17.95 29.94 -1.39
C LEU A 405 16.87 29.67 -2.46
N GLU A 406 15.89 28.82 -2.15
CA GLU A 406 14.77 28.46 -3.01
C GLU A 406 13.65 29.49 -2.90
N ILE A 407 13.12 29.91 -4.05
CA ILE A 407 12.10 30.95 -4.13
C ILE A 407 10.73 30.33 -3.79
N GLN A 408 10.09 30.85 -2.75
CA GLN A 408 8.76 30.42 -2.28
C GLN A 408 7.65 31.23 -2.94
N ILE A 409 7.81 32.55 -2.99
CA ILE A 409 6.81 33.49 -3.51
C ILE A 409 7.49 34.55 -4.35
N MET A 410 6.85 34.97 -5.44
CA MET A 410 7.36 35.97 -6.37
C MET A 410 6.23 36.92 -6.77
N SER A 411 6.48 38.23 -6.73
CA SER A 411 5.52 39.24 -7.22
C SER A 411 5.32 39.10 -8.73
N ASP A 412 4.17 39.53 -9.24
CA ASP A 412 3.89 39.44 -10.68
C ASP A 412 4.86 40.27 -11.52
N GLY A 413 5.33 41.41 -10.99
CA GLY A 413 6.41 42.18 -11.61
C GLY A 413 7.69 41.35 -11.74
N MET A 414 8.10 40.65 -10.67
CA MET A 414 9.29 39.79 -10.69
C MET A 414 9.12 38.56 -11.59
N LYS A 415 7.92 37.97 -11.67
CA LYS A 415 7.63 36.89 -12.64
C LYS A 415 7.77 37.37 -14.08
N GLN A 416 7.26 38.57 -14.39
CA GLN A 416 7.39 39.17 -15.72
C GLN A 416 8.86 39.46 -16.06
N LEU A 417 9.64 39.94 -15.09
CA LEU A 417 11.08 40.16 -15.25
C LEU A 417 11.83 38.85 -15.49
N CYS A 418 11.52 37.79 -14.75
CA CYS A 418 12.18 36.50 -14.94
C CYS A 418 11.85 35.88 -16.30
N LYS A 419 10.60 36.00 -16.77
CA LYS A 419 10.19 35.58 -18.12
C LYS A 419 10.92 36.33 -19.24
N SER A 420 11.26 37.60 -19.04
CA SER A 420 12.01 38.36 -20.04
C SER A 420 13.50 38.03 -20.05
N LEU A 421 14.04 37.57 -18.91
CA LEU A 421 15.44 37.17 -18.76
C LEU A 421 15.73 35.75 -19.23
N HIS A 422 14.79 34.83 -19.01
CA HIS A 422 14.90 33.42 -19.38
C HIS A 422 13.69 33.04 -20.25
N PRO A 423 13.84 33.02 -21.59
CA PRO A 423 12.75 32.64 -22.49
C PRO A 423 12.36 31.16 -22.41
N SER A 424 13.10 30.35 -21.65
CA SER A 424 12.68 29.00 -21.28
C SER A 424 11.46 29.06 -20.36
N ASP A 425 10.41 28.28 -20.66
CA ASP A 425 9.16 28.22 -19.87
C ASP A 425 9.34 27.80 -18.38
N SER A 426 10.55 27.45 -17.95
CA SER A 426 10.85 27.14 -16.56
C SER A 426 11.07 28.42 -15.75
N MET A 427 10.26 28.63 -14.71
CA MET A 427 10.51 29.66 -13.69
C MET A 427 11.81 29.36 -12.92
N PRO A 428 12.53 30.38 -12.44
CA PRO A 428 13.69 30.17 -11.59
C PRO A 428 13.24 29.57 -10.25
N ASP A 429 13.90 28.49 -9.84
CA ASP A 429 13.63 27.81 -8.57
C ASP A 429 14.49 28.42 -7.44
N SER A 430 15.64 29.00 -7.77
CA SER A 430 16.53 29.65 -6.80
C SER A 430 16.78 31.13 -7.11
N ILE A 431 17.03 31.91 -6.05
CA ILE A 431 17.51 33.29 -6.21
C ILE A 431 18.83 33.37 -7.00
N LEU A 432 19.64 32.31 -6.97
CA LEU A 432 20.89 32.23 -7.71
C LEU A 432 20.67 32.17 -9.23
N ASP A 433 19.48 31.74 -9.67
CA ASP A 433 19.13 31.67 -11.10
C ASP A 433 18.77 33.04 -11.68
N ILE A 434 18.43 34.00 -10.82
CA ILE A 434 18.10 35.40 -11.18
C ILE A 434 19.35 36.29 -11.15
N VAL A 435 20.38 35.86 -10.43
CA VAL A 435 21.59 36.63 -10.13
C VAL A 435 22.75 36.15 -11.00
N SER A 436 23.56 37.08 -11.50
CA SER A 436 24.74 36.76 -12.31
C SER A 436 25.70 35.83 -11.54
N PRO A 437 26.29 34.81 -12.20
CA PRO A 437 27.23 33.87 -11.57
C PRO A 437 28.37 34.55 -10.80
N GLU A 438 28.86 35.69 -11.28
CA GLU A 438 29.93 36.46 -10.62
C GLU A 438 29.52 36.97 -9.23
N SER A 439 28.24 37.23 -9.01
CA SER A 439 27.71 37.75 -7.75
C SER A 439 27.24 36.68 -6.77
N HIS A 440 27.27 35.39 -7.14
CA HIS A 440 26.80 34.31 -6.26
C HIS A 440 27.54 34.26 -4.92
N LEU A 441 28.87 34.38 -4.95
CA LEU A 441 29.68 34.36 -3.73
C LEU A 441 29.44 35.60 -2.85
N SER A 442 29.31 36.77 -3.48
CA SER A 442 29.03 38.02 -2.78
C SER A 442 27.65 37.97 -2.11
N LEU A 443 26.61 37.56 -2.85
CA LEU A 443 25.25 37.41 -2.32
C LEU A 443 25.20 36.43 -1.16
N ARG A 444 25.81 35.25 -1.29
CA ARG A 444 25.87 34.26 -0.20
C ARG A 444 26.54 34.83 1.06
N SER A 445 27.64 35.57 0.89
CA SER A 445 28.32 36.20 2.03
C SER A 445 27.46 37.29 2.71
N GLN A 446 26.70 38.07 1.94
CA GLN A 446 25.81 39.10 2.47
C GLN A 446 24.59 38.49 3.18
N LEU A 447 23.99 37.44 2.61
CA LEU A 447 22.87 36.71 3.23
C LEU A 447 23.32 35.93 4.47
N GLN A 448 24.55 35.44 4.51
CA GLN A 448 25.10 34.80 5.70
C GLN A 448 25.28 35.81 6.85
N ARG A 449 25.69 37.05 6.57
CA ARG A 449 25.72 38.12 7.57
C ARG A 449 24.31 38.51 8.03
N LEU A 450 23.33 38.51 7.13
CA LEU A 450 21.93 38.72 7.49
C LEU A 450 21.40 37.62 8.43
N LYS A 451 21.93 36.39 8.35
CA LYS A 451 21.56 35.33 9.30
C LYS A 451 21.97 35.66 10.75
N GLU A 452 22.97 36.51 10.94
CA GLU A 452 23.50 36.90 12.25
C GLU A 452 22.91 38.23 12.76
N SER A 453 22.14 38.95 11.93
CA SER A 453 21.58 40.27 12.22
C SER A 453 20.05 40.25 12.17
N ASP A 454 19.39 40.88 13.15
CA ASP A 454 17.93 41.01 13.17
C ASP A 454 17.41 42.24 12.39
N GLU A 455 18.30 43.13 11.97
CA GLU A 455 17.94 44.32 11.17
C GLU A 455 17.89 44.05 9.66
N ALA A 456 17.06 44.81 8.96
CA ALA A 456 16.99 44.83 7.50
C ALA A 456 18.37 45.17 6.90
N ALA A 457 18.88 44.34 6.00
CA ALA A 457 20.15 44.60 5.32
C ALA A 457 19.94 45.02 3.87
N ALA A 458 20.71 46.01 3.44
CA ALA A 458 20.81 46.33 2.02
C ALA A 458 21.81 45.37 1.36
N VAL A 459 21.34 44.59 0.40
CA VAL A 459 22.10 43.59 -0.33
C VAL A 459 22.34 44.08 -1.76
N THR A 460 23.60 44.06 -2.19
CA THR A 460 23.98 44.42 -3.55
C THR A 460 24.14 43.18 -4.40
N LEU A 461 23.38 43.08 -5.50
CA LEU A 461 23.34 41.94 -6.40
C LEU A 461 23.33 42.38 -7.86
N LYS A 462 24.01 41.63 -8.73
CA LYS A 462 23.96 41.86 -10.19
C LYS A 462 22.83 41.02 -10.77
N LEU A 463 21.68 41.64 -11.02
CA LEU A 463 20.58 40.97 -11.73
C LEU A 463 21.03 40.65 -13.16
N LEU A 464 20.73 39.44 -13.64
CA LEU A 464 20.99 39.06 -15.03
C LEU A 464 20.40 40.15 -15.95
N GLY A 465 21.20 40.68 -16.88
CA GLY A 465 20.77 41.69 -17.85
C GLY A 465 20.59 43.12 -17.32
N PHE A 466 20.52 43.37 -16.00
CA PHE A 466 20.21 44.69 -15.44
C PHE A 466 21.37 45.35 -14.66
N GLY A 467 22.51 44.67 -14.55
CA GLY A 467 23.68 45.18 -13.83
C GLY A 467 23.50 45.16 -12.32
N GLU A 468 24.35 45.92 -11.61
CA GLU A 468 24.37 45.96 -10.16
C GLU A 468 23.19 46.75 -9.58
N ARG A 469 22.47 46.15 -8.62
CA ARG A 469 21.28 46.70 -7.98
C ARG A 469 21.32 46.45 -6.49
N GLN A 470 20.76 47.38 -5.74
CA GLN A 470 20.62 47.29 -4.29
C GLN A 470 19.19 46.86 -3.97
N ALA A 471 19.06 45.80 -3.18
CA ALA A 471 17.81 45.28 -2.69
C ALA A 471 17.77 45.38 -1.16
N SER A 472 16.62 45.70 -0.58
CA SER A 472 16.43 45.60 0.87
C SER A 472 15.93 44.20 1.20
N VAL A 473 16.64 43.50 2.09
CA VAL A 473 16.28 42.16 2.53
C VAL A 473 15.94 42.20 4.02
N THR A 474 14.74 41.71 4.34
CA THR A 474 14.28 41.52 5.71
C THR A 474 14.14 40.03 5.99
N ARG A 475 14.48 39.62 7.22
CA ARG A 475 14.41 38.22 7.65
C ARG A 475 13.21 38.03 8.58
N GLU A 476 12.48 36.95 8.39
CA GLU A 476 11.37 36.55 9.25
C GLU A 476 11.44 35.04 9.53
N TYR A 477 11.07 34.62 10.73
CA TYR A 477 10.93 33.20 11.04
C TYR A 477 9.50 32.77 10.76
N ASP A 478 9.31 31.95 9.73
CA ASP A 478 8.00 31.38 9.41
C ASP A 478 7.74 30.20 10.35
N GLN A 479 6.79 30.40 11.27
CA GLN A 479 6.42 29.39 12.26
C GLN A 479 5.81 28.13 11.62
N PHE A 480 5.17 28.26 10.45
CA PHE A 480 4.53 27.14 9.77
C PHE A 480 5.54 26.26 9.03
N LEU A 481 6.54 26.89 8.40
CA LEU A 481 7.60 26.16 7.70
C LEU A 481 8.73 25.69 8.62
N GLU A 482 8.74 26.16 9.89
CA GLU A 482 9.84 25.98 10.85
C GLU A 482 11.20 26.41 10.28
N ARG A 483 11.21 27.46 9.45
CA ARG A 483 12.38 27.92 8.71
C ARG A 483 12.47 29.43 8.65
N TRP A 484 13.69 29.91 8.47
CA TRP A 484 13.97 31.33 8.23
C TRP A 484 13.73 31.67 6.76
N VAL A 485 12.83 32.60 6.52
CA VAL A 485 12.54 33.15 5.19
C VAL A 485 13.08 34.58 5.08
N ALA A 486 13.48 34.97 3.87
CA ALA A 486 13.86 36.33 3.55
C ALA A 486 12.90 36.94 2.54
N ASN A 487 12.43 38.14 2.86
CA ASN A 487 11.68 39.01 1.97
C ASN A 487 12.66 39.99 1.33
N MET A 488 12.92 39.83 0.03
CA MET A 488 13.77 40.72 -0.75
C MET A 488 12.91 41.65 -1.60
N PHE A 489 13.15 42.95 -1.43
CA PHE A 489 12.48 44.02 -2.15
C PHE A 489 13.49 44.78 -3.01
N ILE A 490 13.24 44.85 -4.32
CA ILE A 490 14.07 45.58 -5.28
C ILE A 490 13.30 46.82 -5.74
N PRO A 491 13.71 48.04 -5.34
CA PRO A 491 12.97 49.25 -5.64
C PRO A 491 12.89 49.52 -7.15
N THR A 492 11.68 49.75 -7.66
CA THR A 492 11.43 50.10 -9.07
C THR A 492 12.19 51.32 -9.56
N ALA A 493 12.42 52.31 -8.69
CA ALA A 493 13.18 53.52 -9.01
C ALA A 493 14.60 53.23 -9.53
N THR A 494 15.15 52.03 -9.24
CA THR A 494 16.46 51.60 -9.73
C THR A 494 16.42 50.98 -11.13
N LEU A 495 15.25 50.68 -11.65
CA LEU A 495 15.03 50.15 -13.00
C LEU A 495 14.55 51.30 -13.89
N THR A 496 15.51 52.03 -14.47
CA THR A 496 15.17 53.09 -15.42
C THR A 496 14.33 52.53 -16.57
N GLN A 497 13.32 53.29 -17.01
CA GLN A 497 12.46 52.92 -18.13
C GLN A 497 13.26 52.66 -19.43
N SER A 498 14.47 53.24 -19.54
CA SER A 498 15.43 52.94 -20.61
C SER A 498 15.95 51.49 -20.58
N ASN A 499 16.15 50.90 -19.40
CA ASN A 499 16.62 49.52 -19.24
C ASN A 499 15.48 48.52 -19.45
N LEU A 500 14.24 48.90 -19.13
CA LEU A 500 13.04 48.11 -19.46
C LEU A 500 12.75 48.14 -20.98
N ARG A 501 13.05 49.24 -21.66
CA ARG A 501 12.89 49.38 -23.12
C ARG A 501 14.03 48.77 -23.94
N SER A 502 15.19 48.52 -23.34
CA SER A 502 16.31 47.83 -24.01
C SER A 502 16.20 46.30 -23.99
N LEU A 503 15.14 45.75 -23.38
CA LEU A 503 14.78 44.34 -23.55
C LEU A 503 14.46 44.10 -25.03
N PRO A 504 15.14 43.17 -25.71
CA PRO A 504 14.92 42.93 -27.13
C PRO A 504 13.47 42.49 -27.36
N ASP A 505 12.71 43.31 -28.09
CA ASP A 505 11.35 43.00 -28.54
C ASP A 505 11.43 41.94 -29.66
N GLU A 506 11.68 40.68 -29.30
CA GLU A 506 11.74 39.55 -30.24
C GLU A 506 10.33 39.07 -30.66
N ARG A 507 9.51 39.99 -31.17
CA ARG A 507 8.26 39.64 -31.87
C ARG A 507 8.44 39.29 -33.33
N GLY A 508 9.67 39.17 -33.84
CA GLY A 508 9.87 38.91 -35.25
C GLY A 508 11.25 38.43 -35.63
N ARG A 509 11.56 37.16 -35.37
CA ARG A 509 12.46 36.31 -36.17
C ARG A 509 12.51 34.93 -35.55
N HIS A 510 11.89 33.93 -36.18
CA HIS A 510 12.45 32.60 -36.42
C HIS A 510 11.44 31.71 -37.14
N LEU A 511 11.26 31.96 -38.44
CA LEU A 511 10.96 30.92 -39.42
C LEU A 511 12.26 30.64 -40.18
N GLY A 512 12.97 29.59 -39.75
CA GLY A 512 14.26 29.19 -40.30
C GLY A 512 14.37 27.67 -40.38
N ARG A 513 13.71 27.13 -41.40
CA ARG A 513 13.65 25.73 -41.79
C ARG A 513 15.04 25.22 -42.19
N GLY A 514 15.67 24.39 -41.36
CA GLY A 514 16.97 23.74 -41.62
C GLY A 514 16.86 22.23 -41.58
N ARG A 515 16.56 21.63 -42.74
CA ARG A 515 16.53 20.19 -43.00
C ARG A 515 17.96 19.73 -43.27
N SER A 516 18.49 18.79 -42.50
CA SER A 516 19.65 18.00 -42.92
C SER A 516 19.52 16.56 -42.43
N ASP A 517 19.34 15.68 -43.40
CA ASP A 517 19.54 14.25 -43.32
C ASP A 517 21.02 13.95 -43.08
N HIS A 518 21.36 13.03 -42.17
CA HIS A 518 22.46 12.09 -42.38
C HIS A 518 22.30 10.86 -41.48
N SER A 519 22.34 9.71 -42.15
CA SER A 519 22.44 8.37 -41.62
C SER A 519 23.83 8.07 -41.08
N SER A 520 23.93 7.22 -40.04
CA SER A 520 24.90 6.11 -40.01
C SER A 520 24.69 5.19 -38.81
N LEU A 521 25.02 3.93 -39.08
CA LEU A 521 24.86 2.70 -38.31
C LEU A 521 25.88 2.53 -37.16
N SER A 522 25.52 1.61 -36.26
CA SER A 522 26.40 0.77 -35.40
C SER A 522 27.00 1.50 -34.18
N SER A 523 27.10 0.94 -32.98
CA SER A 523 27.51 -0.42 -32.64
C SER A 523 27.09 -0.84 -31.22
N ARG A 524 26.87 -2.15 -31.06
CA ARG A 524 26.97 -2.91 -29.81
C ARG A 524 28.16 -2.46 -28.96
N SER A 525 27.98 -2.28 -27.65
CA SER A 525 28.89 -2.89 -26.68
C SER A 525 28.24 -3.04 -25.30
N SER A 526 28.37 -4.27 -24.80
CA SER A 526 28.06 -4.71 -23.45
C SER A 526 29.07 -4.09 -22.48
N ARG A 527 28.63 -3.58 -21.33
CA ARG A 527 29.46 -3.61 -20.13
C ARG A 527 28.64 -3.57 -18.84
N SER A 528 28.63 -4.74 -18.22
CA SER A 528 28.40 -4.97 -16.80
C SER A 528 29.15 -3.94 -15.96
N ARG A 529 28.45 -3.22 -15.07
CA ARG A 529 29.02 -2.75 -13.80
C ARG A 529 27.96 -2.85 -12.71
N ARG A 530 28.16 -3.86 -11.88
CA ARG A 530 27.46 -4.15 -10.63
C ARG A 530 28.16 -3.33 -9.55
N SER A 531 27.59 -2.19 -9.16
CA SER A 531 27.97 -1.48 -7.93
C SER A 531 26.83 -1.62 -6.92
N ARG A 532 27.10 -2.40 -5.87
CA ARG A 532 26.33 -2.39 -4.63
C ARG A 532 26.42 -0.99 -4.03
N SER A 533 25.28 -0.36 -3.79
CA SER A 533 25.18 0.78 -2.89
C SER A 533 24.32 0.34 -1.70
N LEU A 534 24.93 0.42 -0.52
CA LEU A 534 24.25 0.46 0.77
C LEU A 534 23.49 1.79 0.82
N ARG A 535 22.16 1.74 0.83
CA ARG A 535 21.34 2.87 1.29
C ARG A 535 20.22 2.37 2.19
N SER A 536 20.47 2.63 3.47
CA SER A 536 19.57 2.63 4.60
C SER A 536 18.39 3.59 4.40
N SER A 537 17.23 3.17 4.89
CA SER A 537 16.28 3.95 5.70
C SER A 537 16.30 5.48 5.54
N SER A 538 15.62 6.02 4.53
CA SER A 538 15.14 7.42 4.51
C SER A 538 13.96 7.65 3.54
N ARG A 539 13.26 6.59 3.13
CA ARG A 539 12.30 6.63 2.01
C ARG A 539 10.83 6.72 2.43
N ALA A 540 10.55 6.89 3.72
CA ALA A 540 9.19 7.02 4.25
C ALA A 540 8.71 8.48 4.31
N GLU A 541 9.59 9.45 4.56
CA GLU A 541 9.20 10.87 4.72
C GLU A 541 9.07 11.62 3.38
N SER A 542 9.86 11.27 2.36
CA SER A 542 9.77 11.91 1.03
C SER A 542 8.48 11.58 0.26
N ARG A 543 7.74 10.54 0.65
CA ARG A 543 6.47 10.19 -0.02
C ARG A 543 5.25 10.97 0.50
N ALA A 544 5.32 11.54 1.70
CA ALA A 544 4.24 12.38 2.22
C ALA A 544 4.21 13.76 1.51
N ALA A 545 5.38 14.30 1.15
CA ALA A 545 5.48 15.55 0.41
C ALA A 545 5.04 15.42 -1.07
N ASP A 546 5.36 14.32 -1.74
CA ASP A 546 4.94 14.09 -3.15
C ASP A 546 3.42 13.85 -3.30
N LEU A 547 2.77 13.31 -2.27
CA LEU A 547 1.30 13.11 -2.25
C LEU A 547 0.54 14.41 -1.98
N ALA A 548 1.10 15.33 -1.19
CA ALA A 548 0.52 16.66 -0.97
C ALA A 548 0.53 17.51 -2.26
N GLY A 549 1.61 17.44 -3.06
CA GLY A 549 1.72 18.17 -4.32
C GLY A 549 0.75 17.71 -5.42
N SER A 550 0.32 16.45 -5.40
CA SER A 550 -0.57 15.88 -6.43
C SER A 550 -2.07 16.11 -6.16
N ILE A 551 -2.45 16.51 -4.94
CA ILE A 551 -3.86 16.80 -4.55
C ILE A 551 -4.24 18.27 -4.81
N THR A 552 -3.27 19.16 -5.02
CA THR A 552 -3.47 20.58 -5.34
C THR A 552 -4.03 20.89 -6.74
N GLN A 553 -4.39 19.88 -7.54
CA GLN A 553 -5.13 20.05 -8.81
C GLN A 553 -6.65 19.84 -8.68
N LEU A 554 -7.23 20.01 -7.48
CA LEU A 554 -8.68 20.19 -7.33
C LEU A 554 -9.07 21.60 -7.80
N HIS A 555 -9.78 21.63 -8.92
CA HIS A 555 -10.28 22.83 -9.59
C HIS A 555 -11.29 23.56 -8.67
N VAL A 556 -10.84 24.53 -7.88
CA VAL A 556 -11.73 25.48 -7.20
C VAL A 556 -12.20 26.50 -8.24
N THR A 557 -13.38 26.29 -8.81
CA THR A 557 -14.08 27.31 -9.60
C THR A 557 -14.48 28.46 -8.69
N LYS A 558 -13.85 29.62 -8.89
CA LYS A 558 -14.27 30.90 -8.29
C LYS A 558 -15.72 31.19 -8.72
N ILE A 559 -16.64 31.22 -7.75
CA ILE A 559 -17.97 31.82 -7.92
C ILE A 559 -17.79 33.33 -7.77
N PRO A 560 -18.15 34.17 -8.77
CA PRO A 560 -18.19 35.60 -8.58
C PRO A 560 -19.37 35.96 -7.67
N LEU A 561 -19.10 36.83 -6.69
CA LEU A 561 -20.08 37.48 -5.81
C LEU A 561 -21.17 38.20 -6.60
#